data_AF-A0A7Y3K9L6-F1
#
_entry.id   AF-A0A7Y3K9L6-F1
#
_cell.length_a   1.000
_cell.length_b   1.000
_cell.length_c   1.000
_cell.angle_alpha   90.00
_cell.angle_beta   90.00
_cell.angle_gamma   90.00
#
_symmetry.space_group_name_H-M   'P 1'
#
loop_
_entity.id
_entity.type
_entity.pdbx_description
1 polymer ?
#
loop_
_entity_poly.entity_id
_entity_poly.type
_entity_poly.pdbx_seq_one_letter_code
_entity_poly.pdbx_strand_id
1 'polypeptide(L)'
;MKNQQPPCTTATNHRKALTLKKDQRLGGKRMVDQVFRTGRRRTHHPIMACCQRRVDNGLTRIAISVSKKCGSAIERNAIRRRIREAHRLMQHELPPGMDVLLVVRPHRRLAVIQYQEIVRCLLR
;
A
#
# COMPACT_ATOMS: atom_id res chain seq x y z
N MET A 1 17.06 13.62 46.31
CA MET A 1 16.14 14.39 45.44
C MET A 1 16.40 13.95 44.00
N LYS A 2 15.35 13.50 43.30
CA LYS A 2 15.43 12.72 42.05
C LYS A 2 15.55 13.67 40.85
N ASN A 3 16.75 13.80 40.26
CA ASN A 3 16.91 14.46 38.96
C ASN A 3 16.98 13.38 37.87
N GLN A 4 15.81 12.97 37.39
CA GLN A 4 15.69 12.21 36.15
C GLN A 4 15.79 13.19 34.99
N GLN A 5 16.95 13.18 34.32
CA GLN A 5 17.06 13.69 32.95
C GLN A 5 16.27 12.76 32.02
N PRO A 6 15.46 13.28 31.07
CA PRO A 6 14.81 12.43 30.08
C PRO A 6 15.87 11.83 29.15
N PRO A 7 15.80 10.53 28.80
CA PRO A 7 16.74 9.95 27.86
C PRO A 7 16.56 10.62 26.49
N CYS A 8 17.65 11.25 26.05
CA CYS A 8 17.90 11.73 24.71
C CYS A 8 17.15 10.89 23.66
N THR A 9 16.15 11.49 23.02
CA THR A 9 15.39 10.87 21.94
C THR A 9 16.33 10.68 20.75
N THR A 10 16.80 9.46 20.55
CA THR A 10 17.70 9.08 19.47
C THR A 10 17.05 9.41 18.12
N ALA A 11 17.50 10.50 17.51
CA ALA A 11 17.19 10.88 16.14
C ALA A 11 17.69 9.76 15.22
N THR A 12 16.80 8.81 14.93
CA THR A 12 17.11 7.68 14.06
C THR A 12 17.08 8.19 12.62
N ASN A 13 18.27 8.34 12.06
CA ASN A 13 18.55 8.69 10.67
C ASN A 13 17.76 7.78 9.70
N HIS A 14 16.58 8.23 9.27
CA HIS A 14 15.65 7.45 8.44
C HIS A 14 15.98 7.54 6.95
N ARG A 15 17.22 7.26 6.55
CA ARG A 15 17.54 6.94 5.14
C ARG A 15 17.26 5.46 4.85
N LYS A 16 16.14 4.92 5.33
CA LYS A 16 15.69 3.55 5.04
C LYS A 16 15.23 3.51 3.58
N ALA A 17 15.89 2.68 2.78
CA ALA A 17 15.57 2.43 1.38
C ALA A 17 14.04 2.34 1.15
N LEU A 18 13.56 3.07 0.15
CA LEU A 18 12.14 3.24 -0.22
C LEU A 18 11.53 1.96 -0.86
N THR A 19 11.93 0.79 -0.39
CA THR A 19 11.54 -0.50 -0.94
C THR A 19 10.52 -1.14 -0.01
N LEU A 20 9.32 -1.46 -0.53
CA LEU A 20 8.37 -2.30 0.20
C LEU A 20 9.10 -3.59 0.61
N LYS A 21 9.11 -3.88 1.91
CA LYS A 21 9.70 -5.12 2.40
C LYS A 21 8.92 -6.30 1.83
N LYS A 22 9.60 -7.44 1.67
CA LYS A 22 8.99 -8.69 1.16
C LYS A 22 7.69 -9.02 1.90
N ASP A 23 7.66 -8.75 3.20
CA ASP A 23 6.53 -9.05 4.10
C ASP A 23 5.31 -8.15 3.90
N GLN A 24 5.48 -7.02 3.19
CA GLN A 24 4.42 -6.07 2.84
C GLN A 24 3.97 -6.22 1.38
N ARG A 25 4.53 -7.19 0.64
CA ARG A 25 4.20 -7.44 -0.75
C ARG A 25 3.38 -8.72 -0.86
N LEU A 26 2.18 -8.59 -1.43
CA LEU A 26 1.39 -9.74 -1.85
C LEU A 26 2.01 -10.31 -3.13
N GLY A 27 2.91 -11.28 -2.95
CA GLY A 27 3.60 -11.96 -4.04
C GLY A 27 2.88 -13.25 -4.47
N GLY A 28 3.25 -13.76 -5.65
CA GLY A 28 2.76 -15.06 -6.13
C GLY A 28 1.41 -14.99 -6.83
N LYS A 29 1.33 -15.59 -8.03
CA LYS A 29 0.11 -15.63 -8.86
C LYS A 29 -1.08 -16.22 -8.10
N ARG A 30 -0.88 -17.35 -7.40
CA ARG A 30 -1.93 -18.03 -6.63
C ARG A 30 -2.57 -17.13 -5.56
N MET A 31 -1.77 -16.42 -4.78
CA MET A 31 -2.27 -15.54 -3.72
C MET A 31 -3.02 -14.34 -4.32
N VAL A 32 -2.48 -13.73 -5.37
CA VAL A 32 -3.14 -12.62 -6.07
C VAL A 32 -4.47 -13.07 -6.70
N ASP A 33 -4.49 -14.23 -7.35
CA ASP A 33 -5.69 -14.81 -7.96
C ASP A 33 -6.76 -15.14 -6.90
N GLN A 34 -6.34 -15.67 -5.75
CA GLN A 34 -7.23 -15.92 -4.62
C GLN A 34 -7.88 -14.63 -4.13
N VAL A 35 -7.09 -13.60 -3.82
CA VAL A 35 -7.61 -12.30 -3.35
C VAL A 35 -8.51 -11.65 -4.41
N PHE A 36 -8.21 -11.81 -5.69
CA PHE A 36 -9.05 -11.30 -6.78
C PHE A 36 -10.42 -12.00 -6.85
N ARG A 37 -10.46 -13.31 -6.59
CA ARG A 37 -11.67 -14.14 -6.65
C ARG A 37 -12.54 -14.01 -5.40
N THR A 38 -11.94 -14.12 -4.21
CA THR A 38 -12.66 -14.22 -2.94
C THR A 38 -12.62 -12.94 -2.10
N GLY A 39 -11.76 -11.99 -2.45
CA GLY A 39 -11.61 -10.74 -1.70
C GLY A 39 -12.83 -9.82 -1.86
N ARG A 40 -13.17 -9.10 -0.78
CA ARG A 40 -14.23 -8.09 -0.80
C ARG A 40 -13.78 -6.92 -1.68
N ARG A 41 -14.61 -6.56 -2.66
CA ARG A 41 -14.33 -5.47 -3.59
C ARG A 41 -14.78 -4.14 -3.00
N ARG A 42 -13.92 -3.15 -3.14
CA ARG A 42 -14.20 -1.74 -2.82
C ARG A 42 -13.67 -0.90 -3.96
N THR A 43 -14.43 0.11 -4.36
CA THR A 43 -14.07 0.94 -5.53
C THR A 43 -14.11 2.40 -5.14
N HIS A 44 -13.04 3.10 -5.48
CA HIS A 44 -12.95 4.54 -5.40
C HIS A 44 -12.11 4.99 -6.59
N HIS A 45 -12.76 5.62 -7.58
CA HIS A 45 -12.12 5.93 -8.85
C HIS A 45 -10.77 6.66 -8.61
N PRO A 46 -9.68 6.24 -9.29
CA PRO A 46 -9.56 5.25 -10.35
C PRO A 46 -9.16 3.84 -9.87
N ILE A 47 -9.19 3.56 -8.57
CA ILE A 47 -8.69 2.31 -7.98
C ILE A 47 -9.84 1.42 -7.49
N MET A 48 -9.75 0.14 -7.82
CA MET A 48 -10.55 -0.91 -7.21
C MET A 48 -9.65 -1.75 -6.32
N ALA A 49 -9.98 -1.88 -5.03
CA ALA A 49 -9.30 -2.76 -4.10
C ALA A 49 -10.09 -4.05 -3.93
N CYS A 50 -9.42 -5.19 -4.06
CA CYS A 50 -9.90 -6.47 -3.53
C CYS A 50 -9.17 -6.72 -2.21
N CYS A 51 -9.93 -6.85 -1.11
CA CYS A 51 -9.37 -6.97 0.23
C CYS A 51 -9.76 -8.31 0.85
N GLN A 52 -8.80 -9.01 1.43
CA GLN A 52 -9.03 -10.25 2.17
C GLN A 52 -8.35 -10.15 3.54
N ARG A 53 -9.09 -10.48 4.60
CA ARG A 53 -8.54 -10.60 5.96
C ARG A 53 -7.71 -11.88 6.03
N ARG A 54 -6.55 -11.81 6.65
CA ARG A 54 -5.67 -12.92 6.93
C ARG A 54 -5.81 -13.30 8.40
N VAL A 55 -5.46 -14.54 8.70
CA VAL A 55 -5.50 -15.07 10.07
C VAL A 55 -4.33 -14.55 10.92
N ASP A 56 -3.21 -14.17 10.28
CA ASP A 56 -2.07 -13.59 10.97
C ASP A 56 -2.20 -12.06 11.14
N ASN A 57 -1.77 -11.56 12.30
CA ASN A 57 -1.77 -10.12 12.61
C ASN A 57 -0.53 -9.40 12.02
N GLY A 58 0.02 -9.89 10.93
CA GLY A 58 1.18 -9.31 10.26
C GLY A 58 0.87 -7.97 9.58
N LEU A 59 1.87 -7.37 8.96
CA LEU A 59 1.67 -6.13 8.17
C LEU A 59 0.73 -6.38 6.98
N THR A 60 0.00 -5.34 6.58
CA THR A 60 -0.80 -5.34 5.36
C THR A 60 0.08 -5.59 4.15
N ARG A 61 -0.34 -6.55 3.31
CA ARG A 61 0.35 -6.92 2.07
C ARG A 61 -0.40 -6.34 0.89
N ILE A 62 0.34 -5.70 -0.01
CA ILE A 62 -0.25 -5.12 -1.22
C ILE A 62 0.30 -5.73 -2.51
N ALA A 63 -0.58 -5.96 -3.47
CA ALA A 63 -0.27 -6.18 -4.88
C ALA A 63 -0.87 -5.04 -5.70
N ILE A 64 -0.15 -4.58 -6.73
CA ILE A 64 -0.61 -3.49 -7.60
C ILE A 64 -0.67 -4.01 -9.03
N SER A 65 -1.87 -4.01 -9.59
CA SER A 65 -2.12 -4.28 -11.01
C SER A 65 -2.51 -2.98 -11.69
N VAL A 66 -1.73 -2.55 -12.70
CA VAL A 66 -2.02 -1.34 -13.48
C VAL A 66 -2.42 -1.74 -14.88
N SER A 67 -3.59 -1.26 -15.32
CA SER A 67 -4.07 -1.52 -16.68
C SER A 67 -3.07 -1.07 -17.73
N LYS A 68 -2.92 -1.85 -18.81
CA LYS A 68 -2.10 -1.49 -19.98
C LYS A 68 -2.57 -0.19 -20.63
N LYS A 69 -3.85 0.15 -20.48
CA LYS A 69 -4.47 1.37 -21.01
C LYS A 69 -4.09 2.66 -20.24
N CYS A 70 -3.33 2.57 -19.14
CA CYS A 70 -2.89 3.76 -18.39
C CYS A 70 -1.71 4.53 -19.05
N GLY A 71 -1.24 4.09 -20.22
CA GLY A 71 -0.15 4.74 -20.96
C GLY A 71 1.14 3.93 -20.98
N SER A 72 2.26 4.64 -21.17
CA SER A 72 3.58 4.06 -21.37
C SER A 72 4.08 3.25 -20.17
N ALA A 73 5.14 2.46 -20.37
CA ALA A 73 5.80 1.75 -19.26
C ALA A 73 6.27 2.72 -18.16
N ILE A 74 6.71 3.92 -18.54
CA ILE A 74 7.17 4.98 -17.62
C ILE A 74 6.00 5.46 -16.75
N GLU A 75 4.86 5.79 -17.36
CA GLU A 75 3.67 6.22 -16.62
C GLU A 75 3.16 5.14 -15.66
N ARG A 76 3.06 3.88 -16.13
CA ARG A 76 2.65 2.76 -15.29
C ARG A 76 3.62 2.49 -14.13
N ASN A 77 4.92 2.69 -14.36
CA ASN A 77 5.94 2.58 -13.32
C ASN A 77 5.84 3.73 -12.31
N ALA A 78 5.57 4.95 -12.77
CA ALA A 78 5.38 6.12 -11.91
C ALA A 78 4.15 5.96 -11.01
N ILE A 79 3.02 5.53 -11.57
CA ILE A 79 1.79 5.23 -10.81
C ILE A 79 2.08 4.16 -9.74
N ARG A 80 2.72 3.04 -10.12
CA ARG A 80 3.12 1.99 -9.18
C ARG A 80 4.02 2.53 -8.07
N ARG A 81 4.99 3.40 -8.39
CA ARG A 81 5.88 4.02 -7.40
C ARG A 81 5.10 4.91 -6.42
N ARG A 82 4.18 5.75 -6.91
CA ARG A 82 3.38 6.65 -6.06
C ARG A 82 2.41 5.92 -5.15
N ILE A 83 1.75 4.87 -5.65
CA ILE A 83 0.87 4.03 -4.81
C ILE A 83 1.65 3.31 -3.72
N ARG A 84 2.85 2.79 -4.03
CA ARG A 84 3.73 2.20 -3.01
C ARG A 84 4.13 3.21 -1.95
N GLU A 85 4.45 4.44 -2.36
CA GLU A 85 4.82 5.50 -1.43
C GLU A 85 3.64 5.91 -0.55
N ALA A 86 2.44 6.06 -1.12
CA ALA A 86 1.22 6.32 -0.37
C ALA A 86 0.97 5.23 0.70
N HIS A 87 1.12 3.95 0.32
CA HIS A 87 1.01 2.84 1.26
C HIS A 87 2.10 2.87 2.34
N ARG A 88 3.36 3.14 1.97
CA ARG A 88 4.49 3.22 2.92
C ARG A 88 4.24 4.26 4.00
N LEU A 89 3.69 5.42 3.63
CA LEU A 89 3.38 6.50 4.56
C LEU A 89 2.21 6.16 5.50
N MET A 90 1.24 5.37 5.03
CA MET A 90 0.04 5.01 5.79
C MET A 90 0.12 3.66 6.50
N GLN A 91 1.24 2.94 6.38
CA GLN A 91 1.36 1.54 6.84
C GLN A 91 1.02 1.35 8.33
N HIS A 92 1.14 2.39 9.15
CA HIS A 92 0.83 2.37 10.58
C HIS A 92 -0.64 2.68 10.90
N GLU A 93 -1.36 3.30 9.95
CA GLU A 93 -2.78 3.63 10.08
C GLU A 93 -3.70 2.51 9.56
N LEU A 94 -3.13 1.57 8.77
CA LEU A 94 -3.90 0.51 8.13
C LEU A 94 -4.13 -0.68 9.08
N PRO A 95 -5.28 -1.36 8.97
CA PRO A 95 -5.55 -2.55 9.77
C PRO A 95 -4.52 -3.66 9.43
N PRO A 96 -3.89 -4.27 10.45
CA PRO A 96 -2.97 -5.38 10.23
C PRO A 96 -3.71 -6.62 9.72
N GLY A 97 -2.96 -7.53 9.11
CA GLY A 97 -3.46 -8.84 8.68
C GLY A 97 -4.38 -8.76 7.46
N MET A 98 -4.07 -7.91 6.49
CA MET A 98 -4.84 -7.81 5.25
C MET A 98 -4.00 -8.10 4.01
N ASP A 99 -4.56 -8.88 3.09
CA ASP A 99 -4.07 -9.04 1.72
C ASP A 99 -4.93 -8.16 0.80
N VAL A 100 -4.28 -7.23 0.10
CA VAL A 100 -4.95 -6.23 -0.74
C VAL A 100 -4.39 -6.29 -2.16
N LEU A 101 -5.28 -6.44 -3.14
CA LEU A 101 -4.97 -6.24 -4.54
C LEU A 101 -5.58 -4.92 -5.02
N LEU A 102 -4.71 -3.99 -5.39
CA LEU A 102 -5.08 -2.71 -5.99
C LEU A 102 -5.09 -2.84 -7.51
N VAL A 103 -6.27 -2.80 -8.10
CA VAL A 103 -6.48 -2.78 -9.55
C VAL A 103 -6.72 -1.34 -10.00
N VAL A 104 -5.74 -0.80 -10.71
CA VAL A 104 -5.70 0.59 -11.15
C VAL A 104 -6.26 0.69 -12.57
N ARG A 105 -7.35 1.45 -12.70
CA ARG A 105 -8.00 1.74 -13.99
C ARG A 105 -7.30 2.91 -14.71
N PRO A 106 -7.53 3.08 -16.02
CA PRO A 106 -6.92 4.16 -16.81
C PRO A 106 -7.26 5.53 -16.23
N HIS A 107 -6.24 6.33 -15.98
CA HIS A 107 -6.33 7.70 -15.47
C HIS A 107 -5.01 8.43 -15.71
N ARG A 108 -5.03 9.76 -15.61
CA ARG A 108 -3.80 10.55 -15.58
C ARG A 108 -3.08 10.38 -14.25
N ARG A 109 -1.76 10.45 -14.27
CA ARG A 109 -0.91 10.28 -13.09
C ARG A 109 -1.24 11.32 -11.99
N LEU A 110 -1.66 10.86 -10.83
CA LEU A 110 -2.03 11.69 -9.68
C LEU A 110 -0.83 11.96 -8.74
N ALA A 111 -0.94 12.96 -7.87
CA ALA A 111 0.00 13.20 -6.78
C ALA A 111 -0.08 12.10 -5.70
N VAL A 112 0.97 11.98 -4.88
CA VAL A 112 1.03 10.97 -3.81
C VAL A 112 -0.13 11.16 -2.81
N ILE A 113 -0.43 12.39 -2.42
CA ILE A 113 -1.51 12.74 -1.48
C ILE A 113 -2.87 12.23 -1.97
N GLN A 114 -3.15 12.40 -3.26
CA GLN A 114 -4.40 11.90 -3.87
C GLN A 114 -4.48 10.38 -3.79
N TYR A 115 -3.37 9.66 -4.04
CA TYR A 115 -3.35 8.21 -3.86
C TYR A 115 -3.50 7.79 -2.39
N GLN A 116 -2.98 8.57 -1.44
CA GLN A 116 -3.18 8.32 -0.01
C GLN A 116 -4.66 8.41 0.35
N GLU A 117 -5.36 9.46 -0.08
CA GLU A 117 -6.80 9.62 0.16
C GLU A 117 -7.61 8.46 -0.41
N ILE A 118 -7.34 8.08 -1.67
CA ILE A 118 -8.01 6.96 -2.32
C ILE A 118 -7.76 5.65 -1.56
N VAL A 119 -6.50 5.34 -1.24
CA VAL A 119 -6.15 4.09 -0.55
C VAL A 119 -6.70 4.07 0.87
N ARG A 120 -6.69 5.20 1.58
CA ARG A 120 -7.30 5.34 2.91
C ARG A 120 -8.81 5.09 2.85
N CYS A 121 -9.51 5.68 1.88
CA CYS A 121 -10.93 5.44 1.67
C CYS A 121 -11.25 3.98 1.37
N LEU A 122 -10.37 3.30 0.63
CA LEU A 122 -10.55 1.89 0.25
C LEU A 122 -10.30 0.92 1.41
N LEU A 123 -9.35 1.22 2.30
CA LEU A 123 -8.87 0.30 3.32
C LEU A 123 -9.40 0.55 4.74
N ARG A 124 -10.17 1.63 4.93
CA ARG A 124 -10.87 1.92 6.20
C ARG A 124 -12.12 1.09 6.42
#